data_AF-A0A1X6WUK9-F1
#
_entry.id   AF-A0A1X6WUK9-F1
#
_cell.length_a   1.000
_cell.length_b   1.000
_cell.length_c   1.000
_cell.angle_alpha   90.00
_cell.angle_beta   90.00
_cell.angle_gamma   90.00
#
_symmetry.space_group_name_H-M   'P 1'
#
loop_
_entity.id
_entity.type
_entity.pdbx_description
1 polymer ?
#
loop_
_entity_poly.entity_id
_entity_poly.type
_entity_poly.pdbx_seq_one_letter_code
_entity_poly.pdbx_strand_id
1 'polypeptide(L)'
;MSAIYPQKRKHTAAEMAAKYGVSPRTVKRIMAQPRAEYDAERHARQDEALRLRESGMKWHEVGAELGGVSASAAYRLAAKAKARRPQGVA
;
A
#
# COMPACT_ATOMS: atom_id res chain seq x y z
N MET A 1 11.58 11.65 13.09
CA MET A 1 11.03 11.08 14.34
C MET A 1 10.32 9.79 13.99
N SER A 2 10.77 8.66 14.54
CA SER A 2 10.06 7.38 14.47
C SER A 2 8.90 7.35 15.48
N ALA A 3 7.90 6.52 15.22
CA ALA A 3 6.82 6.30 16.19
C ALA A 3 7.33 5.47 17.37
N ILE A 4 6.71 5.61 18.56
CA ILE A 4 7.09 4.85 19.76
C ILE A 4 6.84 3.35 19.55
N TYR A 5 5.69 3.02 18.95
CA TYR A 5 5.28 1.67 18.58
C TYR A 5 4.91 1.66 17.10
N PRO A 6 5.91 1.58 16.19
CA PRO A 6 5.67 1.64 14.76
C PRO A 6 4.80 0.47 14.31
N GLN A 7 3.55 0.76 13.94
CA GLN A 7 2.59 -0.23 13.46
C GLN A 7 1.55 0.41 12.54
N LYS A 8 0.96 -0.40 11.67
CA LYS A 8 -0.17 0.04 10.84
C LYS A 8 -1.44 0.11 11.68
N ARG A 9 -2.05 1.30 11.73
CA ARG A 9 -3.30 1.50 12.48
C ARG A 9 -4.46 0.81 11.79
N LYS A 10 -5.29 0.12 12.57
CA LYS A 10 -6.57 -0.46 12.12
C LYS A 10 -7.69 0.58 12.03
N HIS A 11 -7.62 1.60 12.89
CA HIS A 11 -8.59 2.70 12.94
C HIS A 11 -7.92 4.03 12.55
N THR A 12 -8.73 5.01 12.16
CA THR A 12 -8.20 6.34 11.84
C THR A 12 -7.65 7.02 13.10
N ALA A 13 -6.71 7.94 12.91
CA ALA A 13 -6.16 8.70 14.03
C ALA A 13 -7.22 9.61 14.69
N ALA A 14 -8.25 10.03 13.94
CA ALA A 14 -9.34 10.86 14.44
C ALA A 14 -10.29 10.07 15.35
N GLU A 15 -10.68 8.86 14.93
CA GLU A 15 -11.52 7.97 15.75
C GLU A 15 -10.81 7.60 17.06
N MET A 16 -9.53 7.22 16.98
CA MET A 16 -8.73 6.90 18.16
C MET A 16 -8.57 8.12 19.07
N ALA A 17 -8.34 9.31 18.50
CA ALA A 17 -8.26 10.55 19.25
C ALA A 17 -9.53 10.82 20.05
N ALA A 18 -10.70 10.69 19.42
CA ALA A 18 -12.00 10.86 20.07
C ALA A 18 -12.23 9.81 21.17
N LYS A 19 -11.91 8.53 20.89
CA LYS A 19 -12.11 7.42 21.84
C LYS A 19 -11.26 7.54 23.11
N TYR A 20 -10.02 8.01 22.98
CA TYR A 20 -9.05 8.05 24.08
C TYR A 20 -8.82 9.45 24.64
N GLY A 21 -9.55 10.47 24.16
CA GLY A 21 -9.42 11.85 24.66
C GLY A 21 -8.05 12.48 24.40
N VAL A 22 -7.38 12.12 23.30
CA VAL A 22 -6.03 12.59 22.95
C VAL A 22 -6.01 13.29 21.59
N SER A 23 -4.95 14.05 21.29
CA SER A 23 -4.81 14.64 19.96
C SER A 23 -4.52 13.60 18.87
N PRO A 24 -5.00 13.79 17.62
CA PRO A 24 -4.63 12.93 16.49
C PRO A 24 -3.10 12.89 16.24
N ARG A 25 -2.39 13.98 16.57
CA ARG A 25 -0.91 14.05 16.48
C ARG A 25 -0.26 13.09 17.48
N THR A 26 -0.80 12.97 18.68
CA THR A 26 -0.35 11.99 19.70
C THR A 26 -0.52 10.57 19.17
N VAL A 27 -1.69 10.22 18.60
CA VAL A 27 -1.93 8.90 18.02
C VAL A 27 -0.92 8.59 16.90
N LYS A 28 -0.68 9.54 15.99
CA LYS A 28 0.31 9.38 14.91
C LYS A 28 1.74 9.21 15.45
N ARG A 29 2.12 9.94 16.50
CA ARG A 29 3.43 9.80 17.14
C ARG A 29 3.61 8.44 17.82
N ILE A 30 2.53 7.85 18.33
CA ILE A 30 2.60 6.55 19.00
C ILE A 30 2.65 5.40 17.99
N MET A 31 1.78 5.42 16.97
CA MET A 31 1.51 4.26 16.12
C MET A 31 1.42 4.60 14.63
N ALA A 32 2.38 5.35 14.09
CA ALA A 32 2.50 5.49 12.64
C ALA A 32 3.36 4.36 12.06
N GLN A 33 2.88 3.77 10.96
CA GLN A 33 3.68 2.85 10.17
C GLN A 33 4.94 3.59 9.66
N PRO A 34 6.13 2.98 9.78
CA PRO A 34 7.35 3.50 9.19
C PRO A 34 7.21 3.74 7.70
N ARG A 35 7.86 4.80 7.20
CA ARG A 35 7.72 5.18 5.79
C ARG A 35 8.26 4.11 4.84
N ALA A 36 9.41 3.52 5.19
CA ALA A 36 10.03 2.46 4.39
C ALA A 36 9.13 1.22 4.26
N GLU A 37 8.49 0.78 5.35
CA GLU A 37 7.56 -0.35 5.34
C GLU A 37 6.32 -0.05 4.50
N TYR A 38 5.75 1.15 4.64
CA TYR A 38 4.61 1.57 3.82
C TYR A 38 4.96 1.55 2.32
N ASP A 39 6.13 2.06 1.96
CA ASP A 39 6.60 2.06 0.57
C ASP A 39 6.88 0.64 0.08
N ALA A 40 7.44 -0.24 0.92
CA ALA A 40 7.67 -1.65 0.60
C ALA A 40 6.35 -2.41 0.36
N GLU A 41 5.34 -2.28 1.24
CA GLU A 41 4.01 -2.87 1.03
C GLU A 41 3.38 -2.36 -0.28
N ARG A 42 3.49 -1.06 -0.52
CA ARG A 42 2.98 -0.41 -1.72
C ARG A 42 3.67 -0.95 -2.98
N HIS A 43 4.98 -1.16 -2.93
CA HIS A 43 5.76 -1.71 -4.04
C HIS A 43 5.43 -3.18 -4.27
N ALA A 44 5.35 -3.99 -3.22
CA ALA A 44 4.96 -5.40 -3.31
C ALA A 44 3.61 -5.56 -4.02
N ARG A 45 2.61 -4.75 -3.66
CA ARG A 45 1.29 -4.76 -4.32
C ARG A 45 1.34 -4.33 -5.79
N GLN A 46 2.23 -3.40 -6.15
CA GLN A 46 2.41 -3.00 -7.55
C GLN A 46 3.05 -4.12 -8.36
N ASP A 47 4.02 -4.82 -7.77
CA ASP A 47 4.76 -5.90 -8.43
C ASP A 47 3.90 -7.13 -8.60
N GLU A 48 3.06 -7.45 -7.61
CA GLU A 48 2.05 -8.49 -7.71
C GLU A 48 1.09 -8.23 -8.88
N ALA A 49 0.59 -7.00 -9.02
CA ALA A 49 -0.26 -6.61 -10.14
C ALA A 49 0.43 -6.81 -11.49
N LEU A 50 1.73 -6.49 -11.58
CA LEU A 50 2.53 -6.71 -12.78
C LEU A 50 2.74 -8.19 -13.04
N ARG A 51 3.09 -8.98 -12.02
CA ARG A 51 3.30 -10.42 -12.12
C ARG A 51 2.06 -11.16 -12.61
N LEU A 52 0.90 -10.84 -12.05
CA LEU A 52 -0.39 -11.42 -12.47
C LEU A 52 -0.73 -11.04 -13.92
N ARG A 53 -0.35 -9.84 -14.35
CA ARG A 53 -0.49 -9.46 -15.76
C ARG A 53 0.46 -10.24 -16.66
N GLU A 54 1.70 -10.40 -16.25
CA GLU A 54 2.73 -11.15 -16.99
C GLU A 54 2.39 -12.64 -17.08
N SER A 55 1.65 -13.20 -16.11
CA SER A 55 1.11 -14.57 -16.19
C SER A 55 -0.08 -14.71 -17.16
N GLY A 56 -0.48 -13.64 -17.85
CA GLY A 56 -1.50 -13.67 -18.90
C GLY A 56 -2.93 -13.33 -18.45
N MET A 57 -3.15 -13.06 -17.16
CA MET A 57 -4.49 -12.71 -16.65
C MET A 57 -5.00 -11.39 -17.26
N LYS A 58 -6.31 -11.29 -17.44
CA LYS A 58 -6.97 -10.07 -17.88
C LYS A 58 -7.08 -9.09 -16.71
N TRP A 59 -7.13 -7.79 -16.99
CA TRP A 59 -7.11 -6.76 -15.94
C TRP A 59 -8.24 -6.84 -14.91
N HIS A 60 -9.40 -7.37 -15.29
CA HIS A 60 -10.50 -7.58 -14.34
C HIS A 60 -10.21 -8.74 -13.37
N GLU A 61 -9.58 -9.82 -13.84
CA GLU A 61 -9.14 -10.96 -13.02
C GLU A 61 -8.03 -10.52 -12.06
N VAL A 62 -7.05 -9.76 -12.56
CA VAL A 62 -5.99 -9.17 -11.73
C VAL A 62 -6.59 -8.27 -10.65
N GLY A 63 -7.61 -7.49 -10.98
CA GLY A 63 -8.31 -6.66 -10.01
C GLY A 63 -9.04 -7.45 -8.94
N ALA A 64 -9.70 -8.55 -9.33
CA ALA A 64 -10.36 -9.47 -8.41
C ALA A 64 -9.35 -10.08 -7.43
N GLU A 65 -8.21 -10.57 -7.93
CA GLU A 65 -7.15 -11.20 -7.13
C GLU A 65 -6.51 -10.22 -6.13
N LEU A 66 -6.33 -8.95 -6.53
CA LEU A 66 -5.76 -7.89 -5.67
C LEU A 66 -6.74 -7.35 -4.61
N GLY A 67 -7.75 -8.12 -4.24
CA GLY A 67 -8.76 -7.75 -3.25
C GLY A 67 -9.93 -6.94 -3.81
N GLY A 68 -10.38 -7.26 -5.02
CA GLY A 68 -11.61 -6.68 -5.60
C GLY A 68 -11.49 -5.23 -6.09
N VAL A 69 -10.33 -4.85 -6.63
CA VAL A 69 -10.15 -3.52 -7.23
C VAL A 69 -10.60 -3.51 -8.69
N SER A 70 -10.93 -2.33 -9.22
CA SER A 70 -11.32 -2.21 -10.64
C SER A 70 -10.16 -2.52 -11.59
N ALA A 71 -10.48 -2.94 -12.82
CA ALA A 71 -9.47 -3.22 -13.85
C ALA A 71 -8.55 -2.01 -14.13
N SER A 72 -9.09 -0.79 -14.10
CA SER A 72 -8.28 0.43 -14.29
C SER A 72 -7.34 0.72 -13.11
N ALA A 73 -7.70 0.28 -11.90
CA ALA A 73 -6.84 0.40 -10.72
C ALA A 73 -5.72 -0.63 -10.78
N ALA A 74 -6.03 -1.88 -11.16
CA ALA A 74 -5.05 -2.94 -11.39
C ALA A 74 -4.02 -2.54 -12.46
N TYR A 75 -4.48 -1.99 -13.59
CA TYR A 75 -3.59 -1.45 -14.63
C TYR A 75 -2.64 -0.37 -14.08
N ARG A 76 -3.16 0.59 -13.31
CA ARG A 76 -2.36 1.67 -12.73
C ARG A 76 -1.32 1.17 -11.72
N LEU A 77 -1.61 0.09 -10.99
CA LEU A 77 -0.65 -0.56 -10.10
C LEU A 77 0.50 -1.18 -10.89
N ALA A 78 0.19 -1.98 -11.91
CA ALA A 78 1.19 -2.60 -12.77
C ALA A 78 2.03 -1.57 -13.54
N ALA A 79 1.42 -0.49 -14.03
CA ALA A 79 2.14 0.59 -14.70
C ALA A 79 3.20 1.25 -13.81
N LYS A 80 2.91 1.42 -12.51
CA LYS A 80 3.87 1.96 -11.52
C LYS A 80 5.01 0.99 -11.24
N ALA A 81 4.74 -0.32 -11.14
CA ALA A 81 5.80 -1.33 -11.04
C ALA A 81 6.71 -1.29 -12.27
N LYS A 82 6.12 -1.23 -13.47
CA LYS A 82 6.89 -1.17 -14.72
C LYS A 82 7.76 0.09 -14.81
N ALA A 83 7.25 1.24 -14.38
CA ALA A 83 8.03 2.49 -14.34
C ALA A 83 9.17 2.46 -13.31
N ARG A 84 9.03 1.66 -12.24
CA ARG A 84 10.04 1.51 -11.19
C ARG A 84 11.12 0.49 -11.56
N ARG A 85 10.79 -0.55 -12.32
CA ARG A 85 11.75 -1.54 -12.81
C ARG A 85 12.74 -0.81 -13.74
N PRO A 86 14.05 -0.77 -13.43
CA PRO A 86 15.01 -0.14 -14.32
C PRO A 86 14.95 -0.84 -15.69
N GLN A 87 14.84 -0.06 -16.76
CA GLN A 87 14.94 -0.58 -18.12
C GLN A 87 16.41 -0.95 -18.37
N GLY A 88 16.78 -2.20 -18.09
CA GLY A 88 18.14 -2.68 -18.30
C GLY A 88 18.62 -3.63 -17.20
N VAL A 89 18.08 -4.84 -17.18
CA VAL A 89 18.90 -6.02 -16.87
C VAL A 89 18.70 -6.93 -18.07
N ALA A 90 19.65 -6.82 -19.00
CA ALA A 90 19.88 -7.83 -20.02
C ALA A 90 20.50 -9.06 -19.36
#